data_AF-A0A7X5XNG7-F1
#
_entry.id   AF-A0A7X5XNG7-F1
#
_cell.length_a   1.000
_cell.length_b   1.000
_cell.length_c   1.000
_cell.angle_alpha   90.00
_cell.angle_beta   90.00
_cell.angle_gamma   90.00
#
_symmetry.space_group_name_H-M   'P 1'
#
loop_
_entity.id
_entity.type
_entity.pdbx_description
1 polymer ?
#
loop_
_entity_poly.entity_id
_entity_poly.type
_entity_poly.pdbx_seq_one_letter_code
_entity_poly.pdbx_strand_id
1 'polypeptide(L)'
;MAEITAALVKELRDRTGAGMMDCKKALAENNGDIEASIDWLRTKGLAAAAKKAGRVAAEGLVGVATDGNRGAMVEVNSETDFVGKNEQFQGFVRDVTQVALTGGISDIEALAAATYPSGGTVAEKLTSNIATIGENQSLRRSVIVSVNSGVVTGYVHNAAAPGMGKIGVLVALESTAGADVLEPLGKQLAMHVAAANPLALNGDDLDADLVARERAIAEEKAAQSGKPAEIVGKMVDGAIAKYRKENALLSQLFVMDGKTPVAEVVAAAGKDVGATITLKGFVRFQLGEGIEKEESDFAAEVAAVAGV
;
A
#
# COMPACT_ATOMS: atom_id res chain seq x y z
N MET A 1 -38.51 11.94 -29.74
CA MET A 1 -37.27 11.67 -28.99
C MET A 1 -36.42 12.92 -29.08
N ALA A 2 -35.84 13.37 -27.97
CA ALA A 2 -34.91 14.51 -28.00
C ALA A 2 -33.74 14.20 -28.95
N GLU A 3 -33.28 15.20 -29.69
CA GLU A 3 -32.17 15.04 -30.62
C GLU A 3 -30.85 14.92 -29.84
N ILE A 4 -30.29 13.71 -29.79
CA ILE A 4 -29.01 13.46 -29.12
C ILE A 4 -27.87 13.91 -30.04
N THR A 5 -27.47 15.17 -29.91
CA THR A 5 -26.40 15.75 -30.73
C THR A 5 -25.01 15.28 -30.26
N ALA A 6 -24.03 15.28 -31.17
CA ALA A 6 -22.64 14.95 -30.81
C ALA A 6 -22.06 15.92 -29.77
N ALA A 7 -22.49 17.18 -29.77
CA ALA A 7 -22.09 18.17 -28.78
C ALA A 7 -22.60 17.81 -27.37
N LEU A 8 -23.86 17.35 -27.26
CA LEU A 8 -24.46 16.94 -26.00
C LEU A 8 -23.79 15.68 -25.43
N VAL A 9 -23.46 14.71 -26.30
CA VAL A 9 -22.69 13.52 -25.89
C VAL A 9 -21.30 13.90 -25.41
N LYS A 10 -20.64 14.84 -26.11
CA LYS A 10 -19.33 15.35 -25.69
C LYS A 10 -19.42 16.06 -24.34
N GLU A 11 -20.42 16.91 -24.13
CA GLU A 11 -20.63 17.60 -22.86
C GLU A 11 -20.80 16.61 -21.69
N LEU A 12 -21.67 15.61 -21.85
CA LEU A 12 -21.86 14.59 -20.81
C LEU A 12 -20.56 13.82 -20.54
N ARG A 13 -19.80 13.48 -21.59
CA ARG A 13 -18.52 12.80 -21.48
C ARG A 13 -17.48 13.65 -20.75
N ASP A 14 -17.38 14.93 -21.09
CA ASP A 14 -16.43 15.85 -20.46
C ASP A 14 -16.77 16.04 -18.96
N ARG A 15 -18.07 16.01 -18.60
CA ARG A 15 -18.53 16.10 -17.20
C ARG A 15 -18.35 14.81 -16.38
N THR A 16 -18.42 13.64 -17.01
CA THR A 16 -18.49 12.35 -16.30
C THR A 16 -17.26 11.46 -16.47
N GLY A 17 -16.48 11.68 -17.54
CA GLY A 17 -15.39 10.79 -17.95
C GLY A 17 -15.85 9.45 -18.53
N ALA A 18 -17.16 9.20 -18.69
CA ALA A 18 -17.68 7.92 -19.16
C ALA A 18 -17.38 7.66 -20.64
N GLY A 19 -17.47 6.39 -21.05
CA GLY A 19 -17.29 5.98 -22.44
C GLY A 19 -18.27 6.69 -23.38
N MET A 20 -17.83 6.96 -24.61
CA MET A 20 -18.64 7.70 -25.61
C MET A 20 -20.01 7.05 -25.84
N MET A 21 -20.05 5.73 -25.95
CA MET A 21 -21.30 4.99 -26.16
C MET A 21 -22.18 4.95 -24.92
N ASP A 22 -21.59 4.92 -23.72
CA ASP A 22 -22.35 4.98 -22.47
C ASP A 22 -22.99 6.36 -22.30
N CYS A 23 -22.29 7.44 -22.62
CA CYS A 23 -22.84 8.80 -22.64
C CYS A 23 -24.00 8.92 -23.63
N LYS A 24 -23.81 8.44 -24.86
CA LYS A 24 -24.88 8.46 -25.87
C LYS A 24 -26.10 7.65 -25.43
N LYS A 25 -25.88 6.49 -24.81
CA LYS A 25 -26.96 5.63 -24.30
C LYS A 25 -27.68 6.29 -23.13
N ALA A 26 -26.96 6.84 -22.16
CA ALA A 26 -27.54 7.55 -21.03
C ALA A 26 -28.44 8.70 -21.50
N LEU A 27 -27.96 9.50 -22.46
CA LEU A 27 -28.75 10.59 -23.06
C LEU A 27 -29.99 10.06 -23.79
N ALA A 28 -29.88 8.95 -24.52
CA ALA A 28 -31.03 8.35 -25.20
C ALA A 28 -32.11 7.86 -24.21
N GLU A 29 -31.71 7.22 -23.10
CA GLU A 29 -32.63 6.72 -22.06
C GLU A 29 -33.29 7.85 -21.27
N ASN A 30 -32.62 9.00 -21.15
CA ASN A 30 -33.09 10.13 -20.36
C ASN A 30 -33.52 11.33 -21.22
N ASN A 31 -33.89 11.10 -22.49
CA ASN A 31 -34.39 12.13 -23.40
C ASN A 31 -33.51 13.39 -23.51
N GLY A 32 -32.18 13.20 -23.50
CA GLY A 32 -31.21 14.29 -23.60
C GLY A 32 -30.99 15.09 -22.31
N ASP A 33 -31.64 14.73 -21.20
CA ASP A 33 -31.41 15.38 -19.91
C ASP A 33 -30.04 14.97 -19.35
N ILE A 34 -29.16 15.96 -19.17
CA ILE A 34 -27.79 15.75 -18.72
C ILE A 34 -27.75 15.27 -17.26
N GLU A 35 -28.53 15.88 -16.36
CA GLU A 35 -28.47 15.53 -14.93
C GLU A 35 -29.04 14.13 -14.69
N ALA A 36 -30.18 13.83 -15.31
CA ALA A 36 -30.74 12.48 -15.25
C ALA A 36 -29.80 11.43 -15.89
N SER A 37 -29.07 11.80 -16.95
CA SER A 37 -28.05 10.93 -17.57
C SER A 37 -26.85 10.69 -16.66
N ILE A 38 -26.43 11.68 -15.87
CA ILE A 38 -25.38 11.53 -14.87
C ILE A 38 -25.80 10.52 -13.79
N ASP A 39 -27.02 10.65 -13.25
CA ASP A 39 -27.55 9.70 -12.27
C ASP A 39 -27.70 8.28 -12.84
N TRP A 40 -28.11 8.18 -14.10
CA TRP A 40 -28.19 6.91 -14.80
C TRP A 40 -26.80 6.26 -14.95
N LEU A 41 -25.78 7.03 -15.35
CA LEU A 41 -24.40 6.56 -15.46
C LEU A 41 -23.85 6.12 -14.10
N ARG A 42 -24.16 6.86 -13.03
CA ARG A 42 -23.77 6.47 -11.66
C ARG A 42 -24.36 5.13 -11.26
N THR A 43 -25.65 4.92 -11.53
CA THR A 43 -26.33 3.64 -11.28
C THR A 43 -25.72 2.49 -12.09
N LYS A 44 -25.36 2.73 -13.36
CA LYS A 44 -24.66 1.73 -14.18
C LYS A 44 -23.23 1.47 -13.72
N GLY A 45 -22.53 2.49 -13.23
CA GLY A 45 -21.20 2.37 -12.65
C GLY A 45 -21.17 1.39 -11.48
N LEU A 46 -22.16 1.47 -10.58
CA LEU A 46 -22.32 0.52 -9.46
C LEU A 46 -22.45 -0.93 -9.96
N ALA A 47 -23.30 -1.17 -10.95
CA ALA A 47 -23.46 -2.50 -11.55
C ALA A 47 -22.16 -2.99 -12.25
N ALA A 48 -21.46 -2.08 -12.93
CA ALA A 48 -20.20 -2.38 -13.61
C ALA A 48 -19.08 -2.71 -12.62
N ALA A 49 -19.04 -2.05 -11.47
CA ALA A 49 -18.11 -2.34 -10.38
C ALA A 49 -18.43 -3.68 -9.71
N ALA A 50 -19.70 -3.94 -9.39
CA ALA A 50 -20.14 -5.22 -8.82
C ALA A 50 -19.78 -6.41 -9.73
N LYS A 51 -19.90 -6.27 -11.05
CA LYS A 51 -19.50 -7.30 -12.02
C LYS A 51 -17.99 -7.57 -12.04
N LYS A 52 -17.17 -6.57 -11.70
CA LYS A 52 -15.69 -6.68 -11.72
C LYS A 52 -15.09 -7.04 -10.36
N ALA A 53 -15.84 -6.87 -9.27
CA ALA A 53 -15.35 -7.08 -7.90
C ALA A 53 -14.74 -8.46 -7.64
N GLY A 54 -15.17 -9.49 -8.36
CA GLY A 54 -14.62 -10.85 -8.26
C GLY A 54 -13.29 -11.10 -8.98
N ARG A 55 -12.78 -10.12 -9.74
CA ARG A 55 -11.51 -10.25 -10.47
C ARG A 55 -10.34 -9.94 -9.55
N VAL A 56 -9.24 -10.69 -9.69
CA VAL A 56 -8.05 -10.49 -8.87
C VAL A 56 -7.42 -9.13 -9.16
N ALA A 57 -7.28 -8.30 -8.13
CA ALA A 57 -6.64 -6.99 -8.20
C ALA A 57 -5.37 -7.01 -7.33
N ALA A 58 -4.24 -7.38 -7.94
CA ALA A 58 -2.96 -7.56 -7.26
C ALA A 58 -1.85 -6.59 -7.73
N GLU A 59 -2.19 -5.71 -8.67
CA GLU A 59 -1.40 -4.54 -9.06
C GLU A 59 -2.00 -3.28 -8.39
N GLY A 60 -1.54 -2.08 -8.76
CA GLY A 60 -1.99 -0.80 -8.21
C GLY A 60 -0.86 0.04 -7.60
N LEU A 61 -1.15 0.74 -6.51
CA LEU A 61 -0.19 1.63 -5.83
C LEU A 61 -0.38 1.67 -4.31
N VAL A 62 0.73 1.84 -3.61
CA VAL A 62 0.74 2.25 -2.20
C VAL A 62 1.00 3.76 -2.16
N GLY A 63 0.01 4.52 -1.68
CA GLY A 63 0.15 5.94 -1.36
C GLY A 63 0.73 6.16 0.04
N VAL A 64 1.59 7.17 0.18
CA VAL A 64 2.25 7.56 1.43
C VAL A 64 2.14 9.07 1.60
N ALA A 65 1.65 9.52 2.75
CA ALA A 65 1.59 10.94 3.12
C ALA A 65 2.04 11.13 4.57
N THR A 66 2.71 12.24 4.86
CA THR A 66 3.20 12.60 6.19
C THR A 66 2.95 14.07 6.47
N ASP A 67 2.64 14.39 7.72
CA ASP A 67 2.50 15.75 8.25
C ASP A 67 3.09 15.78 9.67
N GLY A 68 4.32 16.31 9.78
CA GLY A 68 5.06 16.39 11.04
C GLY A 68 5.19 15.05 11.78
N ASN A 69 4.45 14.91 12.86
CA ASN A 69 4.47 13.75 13.75
C ASN A 69 3.43 12.66 13.37
N ARG A 70 2.79 12.77 12.20
CA ARG A 70 1.79 11.81 11.71
C ARG A 70 2.08 11.38 10.27
N GLY A 71 1.76 10.14 9.94
CA GLY A 71 1.80 9.62 8.58
C GLY A 71 0.66 8.64 8.31
N ALA A 72 0.30 8.53 7.04
CA ALA A 72 -0.70 7.60 6.52
C ALA A 72 -0.16 6.83 5.32
N MET A 73 -0.55 5.57 5.20
CA MET A 73 -0.44 4.84 3.93
C MET A 73 -1.78 4.21 3.57
N VAL A 74 -2.03 4.14 2.27
CA VAL A 74 -3.19 3.45 1.70
C VAL A 74 -2.72 2.61 0.52
N GLU A 75 -3.05 1.31 0.52
CA GLU A 75 -2.90 0.46 -0.66
C GLU A 75 -4.21 0.45 -1.44
N VAL A 76 -4.14 0.88 -2.70
CA VAL A 76 -5.25 0.81 -3.65
C VAL A 76 -4.83 -0.11 -4.78
N ASN A 77 -5.60 -1.16 -5.01
CA ASN A 77 -5.26 -2.17 -6.01
C ASN A 77 -6.02 -1.98 -7.32
N SER A 78 -5.44 -2.56 -8.38
CA SER A 78 -6.01 -2.70 -9.73
C SER A 78 -5.70 -4.08 -10.30
N GLU A 79 -6.34 -4.46 -11.41
CA GLU A 79 -6.06 -5.72 -12.12
C GLU A 79 -4.67 -5.66 -12.77
N THR A 80 -4.33 -4.57 -13.46
CA THR A 80 -3.08 -4.43 -14.22
C THR A 80 -2.16 -3.33 -13.69
N ASP A 81 -0.88 -3.39 -14.05
CA ASP A 81 0.13 -2.39 -13.70
C ASP A 81 -0.01 -1.09 -14.52
N PHE A 82 -0.70 -1.15 -15.66
CA PHE A 82 -1.00 0.03 -16.50
C PHE A 82 -1.88 1.04 -15.76
N VAL A 83 -2.82 0.58 -14.93
CA VAL A 83 -3.65 1.46 -14.11
C VAL A 83 -2.81 2.26 -13.11
N GLY A 84 -1.72 1.69 -12.58
CA GLY A 84 -0.78 2.42 -11.71
C GLY A 84 -0.08 3.62 -12.39
N LYS A 85 -0.08 3.68 -13.73
CA LYS A 85 0.47 4.79 -14.53
C LYS A 85 -0.60 5.79 -14.96
N ASN A 86 -1.88 5.50 -14.72
CA ASN A 86 -2.99 6.35 -15.13
C ASN A 86 -3.16 7.54 -14.18
N GLU A 87 -3.21 8.76 -14.71
CA GLU A 87 -3.28 9.99 -13.90
C GLU A 87 -4.55 10.09 -13.03
N GLN A 88 -5.70 9.60 -13.52
CA GLN A 88 -6.95 9.56 -12.73
C GLN A 88 -6.81 8.63 -11.53
N PHE A 89 -6.18 7.47 -11.72
CA PHE A 89 -5.91 6.53 -10.63
C PHE A 89 -4.90 7.10 -9.63
N GLN A 90 -3.79 7.66 -10.10
CA GLN A 90 -2.80 8.32 -9.24
C GLN A 90 -3.39 9.49 -8.45
N GLY A 91 -4.26 10.29 -9.08
CA GLY A 91 -5.02 11.36 -8.42
C GLY A 91 -5.88 10.82 -7.28
N PHE A 92 -6.63 9.76 -7.54
CA PHE A 92 -7.44 9.09 -6.52
C PHE A 92 -6.60 8.55 -5.35
N VAL A 93 -5.50 7.85 -5.63
CA VAL A 93 -4.61 7.34 -4.57
C VAL A 93 -4.05 8.47 -3.71
N ARG A 94 -3.63 9.59 -4.32
CA ARG A 94 -3.17 10.79 -3.61
C ARG A 94 -4.23 11.32 -2.65
N ASP A 95 -5.43 11.56 -3.19
CA ASP A 95 -6.51 12.20 -2.45
C ASP A 95 -7.00 11.31 -1.31
N VAL A 96 -7.16 10.01 -1.55
CA VAL A 96 -7.56 9.06 -0.50
C VAL A 96 -6.51 8.93 0.58
N THR A 97 -5.22 8.95 0.23
CA THR A 97 -4.14 8.94 1.24
C THR A 97 -4.17 10.21 2.09
N GLN A 98 -4.49 11.36 1.49
CA GLN A 98 -4.65 12.62 2.24
C GLN A 98 -5.92 12.62 3.11
N VAL A 99 -7.03 12.05 2.64
CA VAL A 99 -8.24 11.86 3.45
C VAL A 99 -7.93 10.97 4.66
N ALA A 100 -7.20 9.86 4.46
CA ALA A 100 -6.77 9.00 5.55
C ALA A 100 -5.90 9.77 6.57
N LEU A 101 -4.90 10.51 6.10
CA LEU A 101 -4.00 11.30 6.97
C LEU A 101 -4.74 12.36 7.79
N THR A 102 -5.52 13.21 7.11
CA THR A 102 -6.23 14.33 7.72
C THR A 102 -7.34 13.87 8.65
N GLY A 103 -8.09 12.84 8.25
CA GLY A 103 -9.13 12.23 9.08
C GLY A 103 -8.58 11.31 10.18
N GLY A 104 -7.32 10.90 10.10
CA GLY A 104 -6.77 9.88 10.99
C GLY A 104 -7.45 8.52 10.85
N ILE A 105 -7.82 8.16 9.63
CA ILE A 105 -8.64 6.98 9.34
C ILE A 105 -7.73 5.84 8.89
N SER A 106 -7.74 4.73 9.63
CA SER A 106 -7.06 3.48 9.26
C SER A 106 -8.02 2.34 8.91
N ASP A 107 -9.30 2.48 9.27
CA ASP A 107 -10.33 1.51 8.93
C ASP A 107 -10.82 1.74 7.48
N ILE A 108 -10.91 0.67 6.69
CA ILE A 108 -11.25 0.77 5.27
C ILE A 108 -12.72 1.13 5.05
N GLU A 109 -13.64 0.65 5.88
CA GLU A 109 -15.06 0.98 5.74
C GLU A 109 -15.30 2.46 6.06
N ALA A 110 -14.67 2.95 7.13
CA ALA A 110 -14.69 4.36 7.49
C ALA A 110 -14.02 5.23 6.40
N LEU A 111 -12.90 4.78 5.82
CA LEU A 111 -12.22 5.50 4.74
C LEU A 111 -13.08 5.55 3.48
N ALA A 112 -13.75 4.44 3.14
CA ALA A 112 -14.68 4.36 2.02
C ALA A 112 -15.88 5.31 2.19
N ALA A 113 -16.37 5.48 3.42
CA ALA A 113 -17.47 6.39 3.75
C ALA A 113 -17.06 7.86 3.87
N ALA A 114 -15.77 8.17 3.98
CA ALA A 114 -15.27 9.53 4.16
C ALA A 114 -15.56 10.42 2.94
N THR A 115 -15.71 11.72 3.17
CA THR A 115 -15.91 12.71 2.11
C THR A 115 -14.68 12.80 1.21
N TYR A 116 -14.90 12.73 -0.10
CA TYR A 116 -13.86 12.93 -1.10
C TYR A 116 -13.70 14.44 -1.43
N PRO A 117 -12.48 14.97 -1.65
CA PRO A 117 -12.27 16.42 -1.82
C PRO A 117 -13.08 17.08 -2.94
N SER A 118 -13.36 16.34 -4.02
CA SER A 118 -14.18 16.86 -5.14
C SER A 118 -15.68 16.62 -4.96
N GLY A 119 -16.14 16.23 -3.77
CA GLY A 119 -17.54 15.87 -3.48
C GLY A 119 -17.82 14.37 -3.54
N GLY A 120 -18.91 13.96 -2.88
CA GLY A 120 -19.27 12.55 -2.68
C GLY A 120 -18.40 11.85 -1.64
N THR A 121 -18.48 10.53 -1.57
CA THR A 121 -17.60 9.69 -0.72
C THR A 121 -16.44 9.09 -1.51
N VAL A 122 -15.43 8.61 -0.79
CA VAL A 122 -14.32 7.85 -1.38
C VAL A 122 -14.85 6.62 -2.15
N ALA A 123 -15.85 5.91 -1.62
CA ALA A 123 -16.45 4.74 -2.27
C ALA A 123 -17.17 5.10 -3.58
N GLU A 124 -17.89 6.23 -3.61
CA GLU A 124 -18.53 6.72 -4.83
C GLU A 124 -17.48 7.07 -5.88
N LYS A 125 -16.36 7.70 -5.47
CA LYS A 125 -15.28 8.03 -6.38
C LYS A 125 -14.55 6.79 -6.90
N LEU A 126 -14.31 5.78 -6.05
CA LEU A 126 -13.77 4.49 -6.47
C LEU A 126 -14.67 3.82 -7.51
N THR A 127 -15.98 3.80 -7.26
CA THR A 127 -16.97 3.24 -8.20
C THR A 127 -16.91 3.96 -9.55
N SER A 128 -16.82 5.30 -9.53
CA SER A 128 -16.66 6.09 -10.74
C SER A 128 -15.37 5.72 -11.49
N ASN A 129 -14.25 5.56 -10.79
CA ASN A 129 -12.99 5.15 -11.40
C ASN A 129 -13.08 3.77 -12.05
N ILE A 130 -13.71 2.79 -11.40
CA ILE A 130 -13.91 1.44 -11.96
C ILE A 130 -14.77 1.51 -13.24
N ALA A 131 -15.79 2.37 -13.25
CA ALA A 131 -16.66 2.54 -14.41
C ALA A 131 -15.92 3.18 -15.61
N THR A 132 -15.05 4.16 -15.37
CA THR A 132 -14.35 4.88 -16.44
C THR A 132 -13.06 4.19 -16.91
N ILE A 133 -12.31 3.58 -15.99
CA ILE A 133 -11.07 2.86 -16.30
C ILE A 133 -11.37 1.45 -16.82
N GLY A 134 -12.43 0.81 -16.34
CA GLY A 134 -12.86 -0.50 -16.83
C GLY A 134 -12.16 -1.70 -16.19
N GLU A 135 -11.41 -1.50 -15.11
CA GLU A 135 -10.80 -2.58 -14.30
C GLU A 135 -11.36 -2.58 -12.89
N ASN A 136 -11.34 -3.75 -12.24
CA ASN A 136 -11.55 -3.86 -10.80
C ASN A 136 -10.52 -3.02 -10.06
N GLN A 137 -10.99 -2.31 -9.04
CA GLN A 137 -10.14 -1.54 -8.13
C GLN A 137 -10.68 -1.70 -6.72
N SER A 138 -9.80 -1.65 -5.73
CA SER A 138 -10.19 -1.81 -4.34
C SER A 138 -9.34 -0.95 -3.40
N LEU A 139 -9.97 -0.44 -2.34
CA LEU A 139 -9.26 0.03 -1.15
C LEU A 139 -8.93 -1.19 -0.31
N ARG A 140 -7.65 -1.53 -0.21
CA ARG A 140 -7.27 -2.80 0.40
C ARG A 140 -6.92 -2.67 1.88
N ARG A 141 -6.06 -1.72 2.21
CA ARG A 141 -5.63 -1.48 3.59
C ARG A 141 -5.19 -0.04 3.77
N SER A 142 -5.43 0.48 4.97
CA SER A 142 -4.99 1.80 5.40
C SER A 142 -4.33 1.69 6.77
N VAL A 143 -3.38 2.58 7.05
CA VAL A 143 -2.70 2.65 8.33
C VAL A 143 -2.39 4.10 8.66
N ILE A 144 -2.47 4.42 9.95
CA ILE A 144 -2.03 5.70 10.51
C ILE A 144 -0.94 5.41 11.54
N VAL A 145 0.14 6.17 11.45
CA VAL A 145 1.23 6.15 12.42
C VAL A 145 1.39 7.56 12.98
N SER A 146 1.54 7.68 14.30
CA SER A 146 1.79 8.95 14.96
C SER A 146 2.70 8.80 16.17
N VAL A 147 3.44 9.86 16.49
CA VAL A 147 4.22 10.01 17.73
C VAL A 147 3.82 11.27 18.47
N ASN A 148 3.99 11.29 19.80
CA ASN A 148 3.61 12.44 20.60
C ASN A 148 4.57 13.63 20.39
N SER A 149 5.85 13.34 20.20
CA SER A 149 6.91 14.32 19.95
C SER A 149 7.93 13.75 18.98
N GLY A 150 8.35 14.50 17.96
CA GLY A 150 9.27 14.02 16.93
C GLY A 150 8.60 14.03 15.55
N VAL A 151 8.95 13.06 14.69
CA VAL A 151 8.49 13.02 13.29
C VAL A 151 8.07 11.63 12.85
N VAL A 152 7.17 11.57 11.88
CA VAL A 152 6.92 10.37 11.08
C VAL A 152 7.43 10.64 9.68
N THR A 153 8.38 9.83 9.21
CA THR A 153 9.00 9.99 7.89
C THR A 153 8.54 8.89 6.94
N GLY A 154 8.17 9.28 5.73
CA GLY A 154 7.76 8.38 4.66
C GLY A 154 8.88 8.09 3.65
N TYR A 155 8.89 6.87 3.10
CA TYR A 155 9.69 6.52 1.94
C TYR A 155 8.86 5.70 0.94
N VAL A 156 9.07 5.96 -0.34
CA VAL A 156 8.43 5.24 -1.44
C VAL A 156 9.52 4.64 -2.32
N HIS A 157 9.47 3.33 -2.53
CA HIS A 157 10.35 2.63 -3.45
C HIS A 157 9.60 2.25 -4.73
N ASN A 158 10.31 2.24 -5.87
CA ASN A 158 9.72 2.09 -7.20
C ASN A 158 8.54 3.06 -7.40
N ALA A 159 8.82 4.35 -7.21
CA ALA A 159 7.83 5.41 -7.29
C ALA A 159 7.23 5.51 -8.70
N ALA A 160 5.90 5.50 -8.78
CA ALA A 160 5.17 5.77 -10.01
C ALA A 160 4.84 7.26 -10.16
N ALA A 161 4.64 7.96 -9.03
CA ALA A 161 4.42 9.39 -8.93
C ALA A 161 4.84 9.88 -7.52
N PRO A 162 4.92 11.20 -7.26
CA PRO A 162 5.26 11.71 -5.93
C PRO A 162 4.33 11.14 -4.85
N GLY A 163 4.92 10.55 -3.80
CA GLY A 163 4.18 9.98 -2.68
C GLY A 163 3.50 8.63 -2.96
N MET A 164 3.77 7.94 -4.07
CA MET A 164 3.18 6.63 -4.34
C MET A 164 4.02 5.70 -5.23
N GLY A 165 3.99 4.40 -4.94
CA GLY A 165 4.80 3.41 -5.65
C GLY A 165 4.44 1.97 -5.28
N LYS A 166 5.35 1.03 -5.59
CA LYS A 166 5.13 -0.40 -5.29
C LYS A 166 5.38 -0.76 -3.83
N ILE A 167 6.21 0.00 -3.13
CA ILE A 167 6.48 -0.18 -1.70
C ILE A 167 6.38 1.18 -1.04
N GLY A 168 5.58 1.26 0.02
CA GLY A 168 5.51 2.41 0.92
C GLY A 168 6.00 2.04 2.30
N VAL A 169 6.73 2.95 2.95
CA VAL A 169 7.22 2.79 4.31
C VAL A 169 6.94 4.06 5.11
N LEU A 170 6.50 3.88 6.36
CA LEU A 170 6.51 4.90 7.40
C LEU A 170 7.47 4.49 8.52
N VAL A 171 8.25 5.43 9.03
CA VAL A 171 9.10 5.27 10.21
C VAL A 171 8.73 6.35 11.23
N ALA A 172 8.51 5.95 12.48
CA ALA A 172 8.15 6.82 13.59
C ALA A 172 9.34 7.05 14.52
N LEU A 173 9.83 8.29 14.59
CA LEU A 173 10.92 8.69 15.49
C LEU A 173 10.37 9.62 16.58
N GLU A 174 10.52 9.20 17.84
CA GLU A 174 10.17 10.01 19.00
C GLU A 174 11.42 10.65 19.59
N SER A 175 11.43 11.99 19.65
CA SER A 175 12.54 12.79 20.17
C SER A 175 12.14 14.26 20.34
N THR A 176 12.95 15.00 21.11
CA THR A 176 12.91 16.47 21.17
C THR A 176 13.86 17.13 20.16
N ALA A 177 14.64 16.36 19.40
CA ALA A 177 15.50 16.90 18.35
C ALA A 177 14.67 17.55 17.22
N GLY A 178 15.28 18.49 16.49
CA GLY A 178 14.63 19.18 15.38
C GLY A 178 14.32 18.27 14.19
N ALA A 179 13.31 18.63 13.40
CA ALA A 179 12.92 17.88 12.19
C ALA A 179 14.05 17.82 11.15
N ASP A 180 14.92 18.84 11.10
CA ASP A 180 16.13 18.90 10.28
C ASP A 180 17.13 17.77 10.59
N VAL A 181 17.09 17.21 11.79
CA VAL A 181 17.88 16.04 12.21
C VAL A 181 17.09 14.74 12.01
N LEU A 182 15.82 14.74 12.42
CA LEU A 182 15.02 13.52 12.47
C LEU A 182 14.57 13.04 11.08
N GLU A 183 14.22 13.95 10.15
CA GLU A 183 13.74 13.56 8.82
C GLU A 183 14.82 12.88 7.97
N PRO A 184 16.08 13.37 7.91
CA PRO A 184 17.14 12.66 7.19
C PRO A 184 17.40 11.26 7.76
N LEU A 185 17.46 11.11 9.08
CA LEU A 185 17.62 9.82 9.75
C LEU A 185 16.43 8.90 9.42
N GLY A 186 15.20 9.39 9.63
CA GLY A 186 13.96 8.67 9.35
C GLY A 186 13.88 8.19 7.91
N LYS A 187 14.33 9.00 6.95
CA LYS A 187 14.39 8.63 5.53
C LYS A 187 15.34 7.46 5.28
N GLN A 188 16.55 7.50 5.85
CA GLN A 188 17.50 6.40 5.67
C GLN A 188 17.02 5.10 6.35
N LEU A 189 16.40 5.20 7.52
CA LEU A 189 15.76 4.08 8.19
C LEU A 189 14.60 3.50 7.37
N ALA A 190 13.78 4.35 6.77
CA ALA A 190 12.67 3.91 5.93
C ALA A 190 13.16 3.23 4.64
N MET A 191 14.28 3.69 4.07
CA MET A 191 14.97 3.00 2.96
C MET A 191 15.49 1.63 3.38
N HIS A 192 16.06 1.52 4.58
CA HIS A 192 16.49 0.24 5.13
C HIS A 192 15.31 -0.73 5.30
N VAL A 193 14.21 -0.28 5.90
CA VAL A 193 12.99 -1.08 6.06
C VAL A 193 12.44 -1.55 4.71
N ALA A 194 12.42 -0.67 3.69
CA ALA A 194 11.96 -1.04 2.36
C ALA A 194 12.77 -2.20 1.74
N ALA A 195 14.10 -2.18 1.95
CA ALA A 195 15.04 -3.14 1.38
C ALA A 195 15.16 -4.44 2.20
N ALA A 196 15.30 -4.32 3.53
CA ALA A 196 15.58 -5.43 4.44
C ALA A 196 14.31 -6.17 4.92
N ASN A 197 13.12 -5.57 4.71
CA ASN A 197 11.83 -6.13 5.10
C ASN A 197 11.80 -6.75 6.51
N PRO A 198 12.20 -6.01 7.56
CA PRO A 198 12.09 -6.51 8.92
C PRO A 198 10.63 -6.85 9.26
N LEU A 199 10.45 -7.91 10.03
CA LEU A 199 9.15 -8.41 10.45
C LEU A 199 8.71 -7.84 11.81
N ALA A 200 9.65 -7.28 12.58
CA ALA A 200 9.37 -6.64 13.85
C ALA A 200 10.40 -5.57 14.19
N LEU A 201 10.13 -4.75 15.22
CA LEU A 201 11.09 -3.76 15.71
C LEU A 201 12.22 -4.45 16.50
N ASN A 202 11.86 -5.30 17.46
CA ASN A 202 12.79 -6.12 18.24
C ASN A 202 12.59 -7.61 17.96
N GLY A 203 13.61 -8.41 18.28
CA GLY A 203 13.58 -9.85 18.10
C GLY A 203 12.44 -10.51 18.89
N ASP A 204 12.11 -9.98 20.06
CA ASP A 204 11.05 -10.50 20.93
C ASP A 204 9.64 -10.14 20.47
N ASP A 205 9.52 -9.12 19.61
CA ASP A 205 8.23 -8.65 19.05
C ASP A 205 7.80 -9.47 17.82
N LEU A 206 8.60 -10.47 17.40
CA LEU A 206 8.25 -11.35 16.30
C LEU A 206 7.04 -12.24 16.63
N ASP A 207 6.20 -12.45 15.63
CA ASP A 207 5.02 -13.31 15.72
C ASP A 207 5.38 -14.71 16.27
N ALA A 208 4.64 -15.13 17.30
CA ALA A 208 4.96 -16.35 18.04
C ALA A 208 4.78 -17.60 17.19
N ASP A 209 3.80 -17.62 16.28
CA ASP A 209 3.54 -18.76 15.40
C ASP A 209 4.62 -18.86 14.32
N LEU A 210 5.11 -17.73 13.80
CA LEU A 210 6.26 -17.67 12.92
C LEU A 210 7.52 -18.22 13.61
N VAL A 211 7.82 -17.77 14.83
CA VAL A 211 8.97 -18.26 15.60
C VAL A 211 8.84 -19.75 15.91
N ALA A 212 7.64 -20.23 16.25
CA ALA A 212 7.39 -21.64 16.53
C ALA A 212 7.60 -22.49 15.26
N ARG A 213 7.14 -22.03 14.10
CA ARG A 213 7.39 -22.70 12.81
C ARG A 213 8.87 -22.78 12.49
N GLU A 214 9.60 -21.68 12.63
CA GLU A 214 11.05 -21.67 12.40
C GLU A 214 11.81 -22.57 13.39
N ARG A 215 11.32 -22.69 14.63
CA ARG A 215 11.89 -23.59 15.64
C ARG A 215 11.70 -25.04 15.23
N ALA A 216 10.50 -25.43 14.80
CA ALA A 216 10.24 -26.78 14.32
C ALA A 216 11.15 -27.14 13.13
N ILE A 217 11.34 -26.22 12.19
CA ILE A 217 12.26 -26.41 11.06
C ILE A 217 13.71 -26.57 11.54
N ALA A 218 14.14 -25.77 12.51
CA ALA A 218 15.50 -25.86 13.07
C ALA A 218 15.72 -27.18 13.84
N GLU A 219 14.70 -27.65 14.57
CA GLU A 219 14.71 -28.94 15.27
C GLU A 219 14.84 -30.11 14.29
N GLU A 220 14.06 -30.11 13.22
CA GLU A 220 14.14 -31.13 12.17
C GLU A 220 15.52 -31.18 11.53
N LYS A 221 16.09 -30.02 11.18
CA LYS A 221 17.46 -29.92 10.64
C LYS A 221 18.51 -30.40 11.64
N ALA A 222 18.35 -30.06 12.92
CA ALA A 222 19.32 -30.41 13.95
C ALA A 222 19.27 -31.90 14.32
N ALA A 223 18.09 -32.54 14.27
CA ALA A 223 17.92 -33.97 14.50
C ALA A 223 18.71 -34.83 13.49
N GLN A 224 18.89 -34.34 12.26
CA GLN A 224 19.66 -35.02 11.21
C GLN A 224 21.19 -34.90 11.40
N SER A 225 21.67 -34.14 12.40
CA SER A 225 23.10 -33.88 12.59
C SER A 225 23.88 -35.02 13.26
N GLY A 226 23.20 -36.01 13.85
CA GLY A 226 23.83 -37.12 14.59
C GLY A 226 24.54 -36.70 15.89
N LYS A 227 24.34 -35.46 16.36
CA LYS A 227 24.98 -34.92 17.56
C LYS A 227 24.16 -35.23 18.84
N PRO A 228 24.78 -35.16 20.03
CA PRO A 228 24.06 -35.34 21.30
C PRO A 228 22.92 -34.32 21.49
N ALA A 229 21.87 -34.71 22.23
CA ALA A 229 20.67 -33.90 22.44
C ALA A 229 20.94 -32.49 23.00
N GLU A 230 21.93 -32.35 23.89
CA GLU A 230 22.34 -31.03 24.42
C GLU A 230 22.89 -30.11 23.32
N ILE A 231 23.66 -30.66 22.37
CA ILE A 231 24.22 -29.90 21.24
C ILE A 231 23.12 -29.56 20.23
N VAL A 232 22.18 -30.48 20.00
CA VAL A 232 20.98 -30.24 19.17
C VAL A 232 20.18 -29.06 19.74
N GLY A 233 19.91 -29.04 21.05
CA GLY A 233 19.22 -27.92 21.70
C GLY A 233 19.93 -26.58 21.48
N LYS A 234 21.25 -26.52 21.71
CA LYS A 234 22.05 -25.30 21.46
C LYS A 234 22.05 -24.87 19.99
N MET A 235 21.98 -25.81 19.05
CA MET A 235 21.89 -25.50 17.61
C MET A 235 20.55 -24.85 17.27
N VAL A 236 19.45 -25.39 17.80
CA VAL A 236 18.11 -24.83 17.60
C VAL A 236 18.02 -23.42 18.18
N ASP A 237 18.47 -23.23 19.43
CA ASP A 237 18.43 -21.92 20.07
C ASP A 237 19.31 -20.89 19.35
N GLY A 238 20.48 -21.31 18.86
CA GLY A 238 21.33 -20.47 18.02
C GLY A 238 20.67 -20.09 16.69
N ALA A 239 19.96 -21.01 16.05
CA ALA A 239 19.22 -20.75 14.82
C ALA A 239 18.07 -19.75 15.06
N ILE A 240 17.34 -19.89 16.16
CA ILE A 240 16.27 -18.95 16.53
C ILE A 240 16.82 -17.58 16.93
N ALA A 241 17.91 -17.53 17.69
CA ALA A 241 18.58 -16.26 18.00
C ALA A 241 19.02 -15.54 16.72
N LYS A 242 19.57 -16.28 15.74
CA LYS A 242 19.93 -15.74 14.43
C LYS A 242 18.69 -15.24 13.67
N TYR A 243 17.62 -16.04 13.61
CA TYR A 243 16.37 -15.66 12.96
C TYR A 243 15.79 -14.36 13.53
N ARG A 244 15.74 -14.26 14.87
CA ARG A 244 15.32 -13.03 15.55
C ARG A 244 16.19 -11.85 15.18
N LYS A 245 17.51 -12.04 15.16
CA LYS A 245 18.48 -10.98 14.80
C LYS A 245 18.32 -10.49 13.36
N GLU A 246 18.06 -11.40 12.43
CA GLU A 246 17.95 -11.09 11.00
C GLU A 246 16.59 -10.49 10.61
N ASN A 247 15.53 -10.74 11.40
CA ASN A 247 14.17 -10.29 11.09
C ASN A 247 13.67 -9.13 11.97
N ALA A 248 14.46 -8.68 12.94
CA ALA A 248 14.16 -7.51 13.75
C ALA A 248 14.97 -6.29 13.33
N LEU A 249 14.28 -5.18 13.07
CA LEU A 249 14.86 -3.95 12.53
C LEU A 249 16.07 -3.47 13.36
N LEU A 250 15.93 -3.38 14.67
CA LEU A 250 16.97 -2.78 15.53
C LEU A 250 18.28 -3.60 15.55
N SER A 251 18.22 -4.89 15.25
CA SER A 251 19.39 -5.78 15.22
C SER A 251 19.97 -6.02 13.82
N GLN A 252 19.26 -5.61 12.77
CA GLN A 252 19.74 -5.70 11.40
C GLN A 252 20.95 -4.79 11.18
N LEU A 253 21.86 -5.23 10.31
CA LEU A 253 22.95 -4.38 9.83
C LEU A 253 22.39 -3.35 8.86
N PHE A 254 22.73 -2.09 9.07
CA PHE A 254 22.19 -0.99 8.30
C PHE A 254 22.62 -1.07 6.84
N VAL A 255 21.65 -1.05 5.92
CA VAL A 255 21.90 -1.35 4.50
C VAL A 255 22.81 -0.33 3.82
N MET A 256 22.92 0.88 4.37
CA MET A 256 23.74 1.95 3.80
C MET A 256 25.24 1.73 4.03
N ASP A 257 25.63 1.09 5.13
CA ASP A 257 27.04 0.86 5.47
C ASP A 257 27.43 -0.63 5.60
N GLY A 258 26.44 -1.52 5.67
CA GLY A 258 26.60 -2.97 5.75
C GLY A 258 27.28 -3.48 7.02
N LYS A 259 27.43 -2.65 8.06
CA LYS A 259 28.27 -2.98 9.22
C LYS A 259 27.67 -2.59 10.57
N THR A 260 26.90 -1.50 10.65
CA THR A 260 26.44 -0.97 11.94
C THR A 260 25.01 -1.42 12.21
N PRO A 261 24.69 -1.99 13.38
CA PRO A 261 23.31 -2.29 13.75
C PRO A 261 22.44 -1.03 13.74
N VAL A 262 21.19 -1.15 13.28
CA VAL A 262 20.26 0.01 13.22
C VAL A 262 20.09 0.68 14.58
N ALA A 263 20.04 -0.08 15.68
CA ALA A 263 19.98 0.48 17.03
C ALA A 263 21.16 1.43 17.32
N GLU A 264 22.36 1.08 16.87
CA GLU A 264 23.56 1.90 17.06
C GLU A 264 23.54 3.15 16.17
N VAL A 265 22.98 3.06 14.96
CA VAL A 265 22.78 4.23 14.07
C VAL A 265 21.87 5.26 14.74
N VAL A 266 20.73 4.80 15.30
CA VAL A 266 19.78 5.68 16.01
C VAL A 266 20.42 6.28 17.27
N ALA A 267 21.15 5.47 18.04
CA ALA A 267 21.81 5.93 19.25
C ALA A 267 22.92 6.95 18.97
N ALA A 268 23.71 6.73 17.91
CA ALA A 268 24.76 7.65 17.47
C ALA A 268 24.17 9.01 17.06
N ALA A 269 23.10 9.00 16.25
CA ALA A 269 22.43 10.24 15.84
C ALA A 269 21.90 11.04 17.05
N GLY A 270 21.35 10.36 18.06
CA GLY A 270 20.91 11.02 19.29
C GLY A 270 22.07 11.63 20.08
N LYS A 271 23.19 10.92 20.18
CA LYS A 271 24.40 11.42 20.84
C LYS A 271 24.95 12.68 20.16
N ASP A 272 24.98 12.72 18.84
CA ASP A 272 25.52 13.83 18.06
C ASP A 272 24.77 15.15 18.30
N VAL A 273 23.47 15.07 18.60
CA VAL A 273 22.60 16.23 18.86
C VAL A 273 22.25 16.42 20.34
N GLY A 274 22.80 15.59 21.23
CA GLY A 274 22.55 15.67 22.67
C GLY A 274 21.09 15.38 23.08
N ALA A 275 20.36 14.58 22.30
CA ALA A 275 18.97 14.22 22.58
C ALA A 275 18.73 12.72 22.44
N THR A 276 17.78 12.17 23.20
CA THR A 276 17.36 10.78 22.99
C THR A 276 16.48 10.69 21.74
N ILE A 277 16.84 9.81 20.82
CA ILE A 277 16.02 9.45 19.66
C ILE A 277 15.57 8.01 19.85
N THR A 278 14.26 7.78 19.79
CA THR A 278 13.67 6.45 19.89
C THR A 278 12.94 6.11 18.59
N LEU A 279 13.33 5.01 17.95
CA LEU A 279 12.56 4.43 16.86
C LEU A 279 11.35 3.70 17.44
N LYS A 280 10.17 4.32 17.40
CA LYS A 280 8.94 3.82 18.02
C LYS A 280 8.28 2.71 17.22
N GLY A 281 8.48 2.70 15.91
CA GLY A 281 7.90 1.70 15.03
C GLY A 281 8.09 2.04 13.56
N PHE A 282 7.68 1.12 12.72
CA PHE A 282 7.64 1.28 11.28
C PHE A 282 6.44 0.53 10.73
N VAL A 283 6.00 0.90 9.53
CA VAL A 283 5.05 0.13 8.75
C VAL A 283 5.57 0.07 7.33
N ARG A 284 5.52 -1.12 6.71
CA ARG A 284 5.88 -1.35 5.31
C ARG A 284 4.70 -2.02 4.62
N PHE A 285 4.25 -1.43 3.52
CA PHE A 285 3.34 -2.09 2.59
C PHE A 285 4.09 -2.42 1.31
N GLN A 286 3.98 -3.66 0.87
CA GLN A 286 4.32 -4.07 -0.48
C GLN A 286 3.03 -4.35 -1.25
N LEU A 287 2.91 -3.73 -2.42
CA LEU A 287 1.76 -3.87 -3.30
C LEU A 287 1.49 -5.34 -3.60
N GLY A 288 0.23 -5.76 -3.40
CA GLY A 288 -0.23 -7.11 -3.72
C GLY A 288 0.29 -8.20 -2.78
N GLU A 289 1.02 -7.85 -1.71
CA GLU A 289 1.55 -8.80 -0.74
C GLU A 289 0.45 -9.68 -0.16
N GLY A 290 0.54 -11.01 -0.32
CA GLY A 290 -0.47 -11.96 0.16
C GLY A 290 -1.67 -12.12 -0.77
N ILE A 291 -1.65 -11.56 -1.98
CA ILE A 291 -2.64 -11.86 -3.03
C ILE A 291 -2.01 -12.86 -4.00
N GLU A 292 -2.65 -14.01 -4.19
CA GLU A 292 -2.25 -14.96 -5.23
C GLU A 292 -2.57 -14.38 -6.60
N LYS A 293 -1.56 -14.35 -7.48
CA LYS A 293 -1.72 -13.99 -8.89
C LYS A 293 -1.82 -15.28 -9.70
N GLU A 294 -2.89 -15.42 -10.48
CA GLU A 294 -2.92 -16.47 -11.50
C GLU A 294 -1.86 -16.16 -12.56
N GLU A 295 -0.95 -17.11 -12.79
CA GLU A 295 -0.04 -17.05 -13.93
C GLU A 295 -0.80 -17.51 -15.18
N SER A 296 -1.06 -16.59 -16.11
CA SER A 296 -1.64 -16.90 -17.41
C SER A 296 -0.54 -17.23 -18.43
N ASP A 297 -0.63 -18.40 -19.07
CA ASP A 297 0.19 -18.71 -20.24
C ASP A 297 -0.44 -18.08 -21.49
N PHE A 298 0.12 -16.94 -21.90
CA PHE A 298 -0.34 -16.21 -23.08
C PHE A 298 -0.29 -17.06 -24.36
N ALA A 299 0.67 -17.97 -24.50
CA ALA A 299 0.73 -18.85 -25.66
C ALA A 299 -0.44 -19.86 -25.64
N ALA A 300 -0.75 -20.42 -24.47
CA ALA A 300 -1.90 -21.31 -24.29
C ALA A 300 -3.24 -20.57 -24.50
N GLU A 301 -3.36 -19.32 -24.04
CA GLU A 301 -4.56 -18.50 -24.29
C GLU A 301 -4.74 -18.19 -25.78
N VAL A 302 -3.67 -17.81 -26.47
CA VAL A 302 -3.69 -17.58 -27.92
C VAL A 302 -4.05 -18.85 -28.67
N ALA A 303 -3.49 -19.99 -28.27
CA ALA A 303 -3.79 -21.31 -28.83
C ALA A 303 -5.28 -21.67 -28.65
N ALA A 304 -5.81 -21.49 -27.45
CA ALA A 304 -7.22 -21.75 -27.12
C ALA A 304 -8.21 -20.87 -27.91
N VAL A 305 -7.89 -19.58 -28.13
CA VAL A 305 -8.73 -18.67 -28.93
C VAL A 305 -8.58 -18.93 -30.43
N ALA A 306 -7.38 -19.32 -30.88
CA ALA A 306 -7.10 -19.68 -32.27
C ALA A 306 -7.61 -21.08 -32.66
N GLY A 307 -8.00 -21.91 -31.69
CA GLY A 307 -8.45 -23.28 -31.90
C GLY A 307 -7.34 -24.24 -32.30
N VAL A 308 -6.10 -23.97 -31.87
CA VAL A 308 -4.90 -24.83 -32.10
C VAL A 308 -4.38 -25.34 -30.77
#